data_AF-A0AAX2R8Y9-F1
#
_entry.id   AF-A0AAX2R8Y9-F1
#
_cell.length_a   1.000
_cell.length_b   1.000
_cell.length_c   1.000
_cell.angle_alpha   90.00
_cell.angle_beta   90.00
_cell.angle_gamma   90.00
#
_symmetry.space_group_name_H-M   'P 1'
#
loop_
_entity.id
_entity.type
_entity.pdbx_description
1 polymer ?
#
loop_
_entity_poly.entity_id
_entity_poly.type
_entity_poly.pdbx_seq_one_letter_code
_entity_poly.pdbx_strand_id
1 'polypeptide(L)'
;MGNRTFTPTERMIAAAEAHLAAEMSEREIRPIVIGFETEILKKYRFVAARAVRTEPEEIILDPNLSYRLGEADSAIFFAECQKARAAAQITIEGEDPDVCPLLKARHVLVNTGSALIKAMSELPALAVFAEKC
;
A
#
# COMPACT_ATOMS: atom_id res chain seq x y z
N MET A 1 29.34 -29.82 16.35
CA MET A 1 28.03 -29.20 16.06
C MET A 1 27.85 -29.27 14.56
N GLY A 2 26.90 -30.07 14.06
CA GLY A 2 26.70 -30.22 12.62
C GLY A 2 26.15 -28.94 12.02
N ASN A 3 26.85 -28.37 11.04
CA ASN A 3 26.29 -27.34 10.16
C ASN A 3 25.15 -27.98 9.37
N ARG A 4 23.92 -27.88 9.89
CA ARG A 4 22.74 -28.13 9.07
C ARG A 4 22.65 -26.96 8.10
N THR A 5 23.13 -27.16 6.88
CA THR A 5 22.91 -26.24 5.77
C THR A 5 21.41 -26.03 5.61
N PHE A 6 20.97 -24.78 5.60
CA PHE A 6 19.59 -24.45 5.29
C PHE A 6 19.30 -24.85 3.84
N THR A 7 18.28 -25.68 3.65
CA THR A 7 17.77 -26.05 2.32
C THR A 7 16.31 -25.62 2.27
N PRO A 8 15.98 -24.50 1.59
CA PRO A 8 14.61 -24.02 1.50
C PRO A 8 13.72 -25.03 0.76
N THR A 9 12.48 -25.17 1.21
CA THR A 9 11.47 -25.93 0.47
C THR A 9 10.97 -25.13 -0.73
N GLU A 10 10.40 -25.78 -1.73
CA GLU A 10 9.76 -25.09 -2.88
C GLU A 10 8.73 -24.06 -2.41
N ARG A 11 8.00 -24.36 -1.32
CA ARG A 11 7.05 -23.44 -0.70
C ARG A 11 7.72 -22.18 -0.16
N MET A 12 8.88 -22.31 0.49
CA MET A 12 9.66 -21.16 0.98
C MET A 12 10.19 -20.31 -0.16
N ILE A 13 10.69 -20.95 -1.24
CA ILE A 13 11.19 -20.25 -2.42
C ILE A 13 10.05 -19.45 -3.08
N ALA A 14 8.92 -20.10 -3.37
CA ALA A 14 7.78 -19.45 -4.00
C ALA A 14 7.21 -18.30 -3.15
N ALA A 15 7.15 -18.47 -1.83
CA ALA A 15 6.69 -17.39 -0.94
C ALA A 15 7.66 -16.21 -0.91
N ALA A 16 8.98 -16.47 -0.97
CA ALA A 16 10.00 -15.43 -1.03
C ALA A 16 9.96 -14.66 -2.36
N GLU A 17 9.84 -15.37 -3.49
CA GLU A 17 9.69 -14.77 -4.82
C GLU A 17 8.45 -13.88 -4.89
N ALA A 18 7.30 -14.37 -4.39
CA ALA A 18 6.06 -13.60 -4.34
C ALA A 18 6.19 -12.34 -3.47
N HIS A 19 6.88 -12.44 -2.33
CA HIS A 19 7.10 -11.30 -1.45
C HIS A 19 8.02 -10.24 -2.09
N LEU A 20 9.13 -10.67 -2.70
CA LEU A 20 10.05 -9.78 -3.40
C LEU A 20 9.37 -9.09 -4.59
N ALA A 21 8.57 -9.81 -5.37
CA ALA A 21 7.79 -9.23 -6.46
C ALA A 21 6.80 -8.16 -5.96
N ALA A 22 6.11 -8.44 -4.85
CA ALA A 22 5.19 -7.48 -4.23
C ALA A 22 5.90 -6.25 -3.68
N GLU A 23 7.07 -6.42 -3.06
CA GLU A 23 7.89 -5.32 -2.53
C GLU A 23 8.37 -4.41 -3.66
N MET A 24 8.86 -5.00 -4.75
CA MET A 24 9.27 -4.28 -5.95
C MET A 24 8.11 -3.46 -6.55
N SER A 25 6.94 -4.08 -6.69
CA SER A 25 5.74 -3.41 -7.20
C SER A 25 5.31 -2.24 -6.32
N GLU A 26 5.27 -2.42 -4.99
CA GLU A 26 4.92 -1.34 -4.06
C GLU A 26 5.93 -0.19 -4.13
N ARG A 27 7.23 -0.52 -4.19
CA ARG A 27 8.31 0.46 -4.27
C ARG A 27 8.25 1.30 -5.54
N GLU A 28 7.83 0.71 -6.66
CA GLU A 28 7.67 1.42 -7.94
C GLU A 28 6.41 2.29 -7.96
N ILE A 29 5.28 1.78 -7.48
CA ILE A 29 3.98 2.48 -7.52
C ILE A 29 3.95 3.64 -6.52
N ARG A 30 4.51 3.45 -5.32
CA ARG A 30 4.49 4.41 -4.21
C ARG A 30 4.86 5.85 -4.62
N PRO A 31 6.05 6.12 -5.18
CA PRO A 31 6.44 7.49 -5.49
C PRO A 31 5.55 8.15 -6.54
N ILE A 32 4.99 7.38 -7.47
CA ILE A 32 4.10 7.91 -8.51
C ILE A 32 2.77 8.34 -7.90
N VAL A 33 2.17 7.46 -7.09
CA VAL A 33 0.88 7.72 -6.43
C VAL A 33 0.98 8.87 -5.43
N ILE A 34 1.96 8.81 -4.52
CA ILE A 34 2.19 9.90 -3.57
C ILE A 34 2.48 11.21 -4.31
N GLY A 35 3.20 11.15 -5.43
CA GLY A 35 3.49 12.30 -6.27
C GLY A 35 2.23 13.01 -6.73
N PHE A 36 1.32 12.31 -7.43
CA PHE A 36 0.11 12.95 -7.91
C PHE A 36 -0.86 13.31 -6.79
N GLU A 37 -0.99 12.51 -5.73
CA GLU A 37 -1.86 12.83 -4.59
C GLU A 37 -1.40 14.13 -3.94
N THR A 38 -0.10 14.29 -3.74
CA THR A 38 0.51 15.50 -3.19
C THR A 38 0.23 16.72 -4.06
N GLU A 39 0.38 16.61 -5.39
CA GLU A 39 0.13 17.73 -6.30
C GLU A 39 -1.36 18.11 -6.36
N ILE A 40 -2.27 17.13 -6.30
CA ILE A 40 -3.71 17.37 -6.20
C ILE A 40 -4.03 18.09 -4.89
N LEU A 41 -3.54 17.60 -3.75
CA LEU A 41 -3.77 18.24 -2.45
C LEU A 41 -3.24 19.68 -2.40
N LYS A 42 -2.06 19.94 -2.97
CA LYS A 42 -1.49 21.30 -3.09
C LYS A 42 -2.34 22.22 -3.97
N LYS A 43 -2.85 21.71 -5.10
CA LYS A 43 -3.67 22.46 -6.06
C LYS A 43 -5.00 22.87 -5.46
N TYR A 44 -5.71 21.94 -4.84
CA TYR A 44 -7.08 22.17 -4.36
C TYR A 44 -7.11 22.73 -2.94
N ARG A 45 -6.06 22.52 -2.13
CA ARG A 45 -5.96 22.99 -0.75
C ARG A 45 -7.21 22.66 0.09
N PHE A 46 -7.68 21.41 -0.02
CA PHE A 46 -8.87 20.96 0.69
C PHE A 46 -8.74 21.20 2.19
N VAL A 47 -9.85 21.59 2.81
CA VAL A 47 -9.93 21.82 4.26
C VAL A 47 -10.41 20.54 4.92
N ALA A 48 -9.72 20.11 5.98
CA ALA A 48 -10.12 18.95 6.74
C ALA A 48 -11.55 19.11 7.27
N ALA A 49 -12.34 18.04 7.16
CA ALA A 49 -13.64 17.95 7.81
C ALA A 49 -13.44 18.12 9.32
N ARG A 50 -14.13 19.12 9.88
CA ARG A 50 -14.07 19.43 11.31
C ARG A 50 -15.13 18.66 12.06
N ALA A 51 -14.76 18.08 13.19
CA ALA A 51 -15.73 17.50 14.12
C ALA A 51 -16.42 18.60 14.93
N VAL A 52 -15.71 19.70 15.21
CA VAL A 52 -16.23 20.84 15.98
C VAL A 52 -15.96 22.16 15.23
N ARG A 53 -16.97 23.02 15.12
CA ARG A 53 -16.88 24.31 14.41
C ARG A 53 -15.78 25.25 14.91
N THR A 54 -15.38 25.14 16.18
CA THR A 54 -14.36 26.00 16.80
C THR A 54 -12.94 25.57 16.46
N GLU A 55 -12.74 24.40 15.85
CA GLU A 55 -11.41 23.96 15.43
C GLU A 55 -10.89 24.85 14.31
N PRO A 56 -9.58 25.18 14.33
CA PRO A 56 -8.95 25.92 13.25
C PRO A 56 -9.05 25.14 11.95
N GLU A 57 -9.12 25.86 10.83
CA GLU A 57 -9.09 25.23 9.52
C GLU A 57 -7.71 24.66 9.27
N GLU A 58 -7.67 23.38 8.91
CA GLU A 58 -6.45 22.67 8.56
C GLU A 58 -6.51 22.30 7.09
N ILE A 59 -5.50 22.72 6.33
CA ILE A 59 -5.37 22.37 4.92
C ILE A 59 -4.64 21.04 4.82
N ILE A 60 -5.26 20.07 4.17
CA ILE A 60 -4.67 18.74 3.97
C ILE A 60 -3.67 18.83 2.82
N LEU A 61 -2.39 18.66 3.15
CA LEU A 61 -1.28 18.58 2.18
C LEU A 61 -0.56 17.22 2.21
N ASP A 62 -0.79 16.42 3.25
CA ASP A 62 -0.26 15.06 3.37
C ASP A 62 -1.32 14.06 2.84
N PRO A 63 -1.00 13.25 1.82
CA PRO A 63 -1.88 12.19 1.32
C PRO A 63 -2.35 11.21 2.40
N ASN A 64 -1.56 10.97 3.45
CA ASN A 64 -1.96 10.09 4.55
C ASN A 64 -3.10 10.66 5.40
N LEU A 65 -3.42 11.95 5.25
CA LEU A 65 -4.52 12.63 5.93
C LEU A 65 -5.75 12.79 5.02
N SER A 66 -5.76 12.22 3.81
CA SER A 66 -6.89 12.29 2.87
C SER A 66 -8.20 11.69 3.42
N TYR A 67 -8.14 10.78 4.40
CA TYR A 67 -9.33 10.27 5.10
C TYR A 67 -10.10 11.34 5.88
N ARG A 68 -9.50 12.52 6.09
CA ARG A 68 -10.13 13.66 6.76
C ARG A 68 -10.85 14.59 5.79
N LEU A 69 -10.85 14.31 4.49
CA LEU A 69 -11.61 15.08 3.51
C LEU A 69 -13.11 14.90 3.74
N GLY A 70 -13.88 15.97 3.54
CA GLY A 70 -15.35 15.87 3.49
C GLY A 70 -15.80 15.08 2.25
N GLU A 71 -17.06 14.66 2.21
CA GLU A 71 -17.60 13.85 1.10
C GLU A 71 -17.45 14.52 -0.27
N ALA A 72 -17.81 15.82 -0.36
CA ALA A 72 -17.70 16.58 -1.61
C ALA A 72 -16.25 16.74 -2.09
N ASP A 73 -15.33 17.04 -1.16
CA ASP A 73 -13.90 17.19 -1.46
C ASP A 73 -13.25 15.85 -1.81
N SER A 74 -13.67 14.76 -1.15
CA SER A 74 -13.24 13.39 -1.45
C SER A 74 -13.62 12.99 -2.87
N ALA A 75 -14.84 13.32 -3.32
CA ALA A 75 -15.27 13.03 -4.67
C ALA A 75 -14.39 13.74 -5.72
N ILE A 76 -14.03 15.00 -5.48
CA ILE A 76 -13.10 15.75 -6.34
C ILE A 76 -11.71 15.12 -6.31
N PHE A 77 -11.18 14.85 -5.12
CA PHE A 77 -9.86 14.26 -4.91
C PHE A 77 -9.71 12.92 -5.64
N PHE A 78 -10.67 11.99 -5.47
CA PHE A 78 -10.62 10.68 -6.13
C PHE A 78 -10.77 10.78 -7.65
N ALA A 79 -11.64 11.67 -8.16
CA ALA A 79 -11.76 11.88 -9.59
C ALA A 79 -10.46 12.42 -10.22
N GLU A 80 -9.75 13.33 -9.53
CA GLU A 80 -8.45 13.82 -9.99
C GLU A 80 -7.37 12.74 -9.89
N CYS A 81 -7.39 11.89 -8.85
CA CYS A 81 -6.48 10.74 -8.73
C CYS A 81 -6.68 9.74 -9.88
N GLN A 82 -7.92 9.48 -10.29
CA GLN A 82 -8.21 8.61 -11.45
C GLN A 82 -7.63 9.17 -12.75
N LYS A 83 -7.79 10.48 -12.98
CA LYS A 83 -7.18 11.15 -14.14
C LYS A 83 -5.66 11.06 -14.12
N ALA A 84 -5.05 11.29 -12.95
CA ALA A 84 -3.60 11.21 -12.78
C ALA A 84 -3.08 9.78 -12.96
N ARG A 85 -3.79 8.77 -12.43
CA ARG A 85 -3.49 7.35 -12.66
C ARG A 85 -3.50 7.01 -14.14
N ALA A 86 -4.52 7.44 -14.87
CA ALA A 86 -4.62 7.21 -16.31
C ALA A 86 -3.48 7.88 -17.08
N ALA A 87 -3.12 9.12 -16.72
CA ALA A 87 -1.99 9.84 -17.31
C ALA A 87 -0.63 9.18 -17.02
N ALA A 88 -0.46 8.60 -15.83
CA ALA A 88 0.71 7.83 -15.43
C ALA A 88 0.75 6.43 -16.03
N GLN A 89 -0.28 6.01 -16.77
CA GLN A 89 -0.41 4.69 -17.40
C GLN A 89 -0.26 3.53 -16.42
N ILE A 90 -0.61 3.75 -15.14
CA ILE A 90 -0.62 2.69 -14.14
C ILE A 90 -1.83 1.81 -14.40
N THR A 91 -1.57 0.68 -15.04
CA THR A 91 -2.55 -0.39 -15.28
C THR A 91 -2.07 -1.65 -14.60
N ILE A 92 -2.94 -2.24 -13.77
CA ILE A 92 -2.71 -3.54 -13.16
C ILE A 92 -3.74 -4.48 -13.80
N GLU A 93 -3.26 -5.53 -14.45
CA GLU A 93 -4.12 -6.47 -15.16
C GLU A 93 -5.11 -7.13 -14.18
N GLY A 94 -6.39 -7.17 -14.56
CA GLY A 94 -7.47 -7.72 -13.73
C GLY A 94 -7.83 -6.86 -12.51
N GLU A 95 -7.27 -5.65 -12.38
CA GLU A 95 -7.63 -4.72 -11.31
C GLU A 95 -8.85 -3.87 -11.69
N ASP A 96 -9.67 -3.60 -10.68
CA ASP A 96 -10.70 -2.57 -10.75
C ASP A 96 -10.04 -1.17 -10.91
N PRO A 97 -10.39 -0.40 -11.96
CA PRO A 97 -9.85 0.94 -12.17
C PRO A 97 -10.19 1.94 -11.06
N ASP A 98 -11.21 1.66 -10.24
CA ASP A 98 -11.61 2.52 -9.12
C ASP A 98 -10.76 2.29 -7.85
N VAL A 99 -9.97 1.21 -7.80
CA VAL A 99 -9.08 0.91 -6.66
C VAL A 99 -7.79 1.72 -6.74
N CYS A 100 -7.36 2.30 -5.61
CA CYS A 100 -6.05 2.96 -5.54
C CYS A 100 -4.93 1.93 -5.74
N PRO A 101 -4.05 2.09 -6.75
CA PRO A 101 -3.03 1.10 -7.08
C PRO A 101 -2.01 0.93 -5.95
N LEU A 102 -1.71 2.00 -5.18
CA LEU A 102 -0.81 1.90 -4.03
C LEU A 102 -1.43 1.10 -2.88
N LEU A 103 -2.72 1.28 -2.61
CA LEU A 103 -3.42 0.49 -1.59
C LEU A 103 -3.47 -0.99 -2.00
N LYS A 104 -3.69 -1.28 -3.29
CA LYS A 104 -3.65 -2.64 -3.81
C LYS A 104 -2.26 -3.26 -3.66
N ALA A 105 -1.20 -2.57 -4.08
CA ALA A 105 0.17 -3.05 -3.96
C ALA A 105 0.55 -3.33 -2.49
N ARG A 106 0.16 -2.45 -1.56
CA ARG A 106 0.36 -2.65 -0.12
C ARG A 106 -0.42 -3.85 0.41
N HIS A 107 -1.67 -4.03 -0.01
CA HIS A 107 -2.47 -5.19 0.38
C HIS A 107 -1.80 -6.50 -0.07
N VAL A 108 -1.30 -6.54 -1.31
CA VAL A 108 -0.55 -7.71 -1.82
C VAL A 108 0.73 -7.93 -1.02
N LEU A 109 1.50 -6.88 -0.74
CA LEU A 109 2.74 -6.96 0.04
C LEU A 109 2.51 -7.50 1.46
N VAL A 110 1.45 -7.06 2.14
CA VAL A 110 1.07 -7.59 3.46
C VAL A 110 0.73 -9.07 3.37
N ASN A 111 -0.09 -9.46 2.39
CA ASN A 111 -0.51 -10.85 2.24
C ASN A 111 0.66 -11.79 1.91
N THR A 112 1.56 -11.39 1.01
CA THR A 112 2.76 -12.18 0.67
C THR A 112 3.77 -12.22 1.80
N GLY A 113 3.88 -11.14 2.59
CA GLY A 113 4.68 -11.12 3.81
C GLY A 113 4.19 -12.13 4.84
N SER A 114 2.88 -12.16 5.12
CA SER A 114 2.28 -13.17 6.00
C SER A 114 2.48 -14.59 5.46
N ALA A 115 2.34 -14.78 4.15
CA ALA A 115 2.59 -16.08 3.51
C ALA A 115 4.05 -16.54 3.65
N LEU A 116 5.01 -15.62 3.49
CA LEU A 116 6.43 -15.89 3.71
C LEU A 116 6.72 -16.27 5.16
N ILE A 117 6.19 -15.53 6.14
CA ILE A 117 6.37 -15.87 7.56
C ILE A 117 5.83 -17.28 7.85
N LYS A 118 4.64 -17.60 7.33
CA LYS A 118 4.02 -18.94 7.47
C LYS A 118 4.76 -20.05 6.74
N ALA A 119 5.42 -19.76 5.62
CA ALA A 119 6.28 -20.72 4.94
C ALA A 119 7.55 -21.00 5.74
N MET A 120 8.16 -19.93 6.27
CA MET A 120 9.40 -19.99 7.04
C MET A 120 9.22 -20.60 8.44
N SER A 121 8.00 -20.58 9.00
CA SER A 121 7.70 -21.14 10.33
C SER A 121 7.82 -22.66 10.43
N GLU A 122 8.00 -23.37 9.31
CA GLU A 122 8.42 -24.77 9.30
C GLU A 122 9.81 -24.96 9.94
N LEU A 123 10.64 -23.91 9.94
CA LEU A 123 11.91 -23.90 10.65
C LEU A 123 11.64 -23.70 12.15
N PRO A 124 12.14 -24.60 13.03
CA PRO A 124 11.90 -24.49 14.47
C PRO A 124 12.31 -23.15 15.07
N ALA A 125 13.37 -22.53 14.55
CA ALA A 125 13.86 -21.22 15.00
C ALA A 125 12.92 -20.05 14.65
N LEU A 126 11.99 -20.24 13.71
CA LEU A 126 11.08 -19.21 13.23
C LEU A 126 9.60 -19.51 13.55
N ALA A 127 9.32 -20.64 14.20
CA ALA A 127 7.95 -21.05 14.54
C ALA A 127 7.17 -19.99 15.34
N VAL A 128 7.86 -19.26 16.23
CA VAL A 128 7.27 -18.19 17.08
C VAL A 128 6.62 -17.06 16.27
N PHE A 129 7.04 -16.84 15.02
CA PHE A 129 6.51 -15.76 14.20
C PHE A 129 5.16 -16.11 13.56
N ALA A 130 4.81 -17.40 13.45
CA ALA A 130 3.51 -17.81 12.88
C ALA A 130 2.33 -17.60 13.83
N GLU A 131 2.55 -17.51 15.14
CA GLU A 131 1.48 -17.30 16.13
C GLU A 131 0.83 -15.90 16.04
N LYS A 132 1.41 -15.01 15.24
CA LYS A 132 1.02 -13.59 15.13
C LYS A 132 0.55 -13.18 13.73
N CYS A 133 0.47 -14.12 12.79
CA CYS A 133 0.13 -13.88 11.38
C CYS A 133 -1.26 -14.38 11.00
#